data_AF-A0A8B6HQB0-F1
#
_entry.id   AF-A0A8B6HQB0-F1
#
_cell.length_a   1.000
_cell.length_b   1.000
_cell.length_c   1.000
_cell.angle_alpha   90.00
_cell.angle_beta   90.00
_cell.angle_gamma   90.00
#
_symmetry.space_group_name_H-M   'P 1'
#
loop_
_entity.id
_entity.type
_entity.pdbx_description
1 polymer ?
#
loop_
_entity_poly.entity_id
_entity_poly.type
_entity_poly.pdbx_seq_one_letter_code
_entity_poly.pdbx_strand_id
1 'polypeptide(L)' 'MTGHDDGKDSGEGDAIKVFVRIRPPDSYDTDIGQVLALKVLDETSLVMNSKPESRVFTFDKVADVTSTQ' A
#
# COMPACT_ATOMS: atom_id res chain seq x y z
N MET A 1 -12.25 -35.63 27.21
CA MET A 1 -12.53 -34.46 26.37
C MET A 1 -11.26 -34.08 25.65
N THR A 2 -11.18 -34.35 24.34
CA THR A 2 -10.09 -33.89 23.47
C THR A 2 -10.22 -32.38 23.31
N GLY A 3 -9.21 -31.63 23.76
CA GLY A 3 -9.15 -30.19 23.58
C GLY A 3 -9.08 -29.85 22.09
N HIS A 4 -9.98 -28.97 21.65
CA HIS A 4 -9.90 -28.36 20.32
C HIS A 4 -8.69 -27.43 20.32
N ASP A 5 -7.70 -27.81 19.53
CA ASP A 5 -6.58 -26.96 19.13
C ASP A 5 -7.13 -25.97 18.09
N ASP A 6 -7.84 -24.94 18.55
CA ASP A 6 -8.10 -23.76 17.73
C ASP A 6 -6.79 -22.96 17.74
N GLY A 7 -5.88 -23.35 16.84
CA GLY A 7 -4.78 -22.53 16.34
C GLY A 7 -5.36 -21.30 15.67
N LYS A 8 -5.94 -20.43 16.48
CA LYS A 8 -6.52 -19.16 16.07
C LYS A 8 -5.32 -18.29 15.76
N ASP A 9 -5.08 -18.04 14.48
CA ASP A 9 -4.26 -16.94 14.02
C ASP A 9 -4.79 -15.68 14.71
N SER A 10 -4.19 -15.35 15.86
CA SER A 10 -4.75 -14.40 16.82
C SER A 10 -4.45 -12.96 16.42
N GLY A 11 -3.86 -12.75 15.23
CA GLY A 11 -3.40 -11.45 14.75
C GLY A 11 -4.16 -10.95 13.54
N GLU A 12 -4.51 -11.80 12.58
CA GLU A 12 -5.04 -11.33 11.29
C GLU A 12 -6.49 -10.82 11.37
N GLY A 13 -7.27 -11.30 12.34
CA GLY A 13 -8.67 -10.91 12.52
C GLY A 13 -8.90 -9.63 13.36
N ASP A 14 -7.94 -9.22 14.19
CA ASP A 14 -8.07 -8.10 15.15
C ASP A 14 -7.22 -6.88 14.77
N ALA A 15 -6.30 -7.03 13.82
CA ALA A 15 -5.52 -5.92 13.30
C ALA A 15 -6.40 -4.92 12.52
N ILE A 16 -6.10 -3.62 12.68
CA ILE A 16 -6.72 -2.59 11.85
C ILE A 16 -6.31 -2.79 10.39
N LYS A 17 -7.27 -2.69 9.48
CA LYS A 17 -6.99 -2.75 8.05
C LYS A 17 -6.63 -1.37 7.52
N VAL A 18 -5.50 -1.28 6.82
CA VAL A 18 -4.97 -0.03 6.25
C VAL A 18 -4.98 -0.12 4.73
N PHE A 19 -5.70 0.81 4.12
CA PHE A 19 -5.83 0.91 2.67
C PHE A 19 -5.17 2.21 2.19
N VAL A 20 -4.37 2.12 1.13
CA VAL A 20 -3.72 3.27 0.51
C VAL A 20 -4.27 3.46 -0.90
N ARG A 21 -4.64 4.70 -1.27
CA ARG A 21 -5.06 5.06 -2.63
C ARG A 21 -4.17 6.16 -3.18
N ILE A 22 -3.50 5.89 -4.29
CA ILE A 22 -2.72 6.89 -5.01
C ILE A 22 -3.68 7.66 -5.92
N ARG A 23 -3.73 8.98 -5.75
CA ARG A 23 -4.49 9.85 -6.65
C ARG A 23 -3.68 10.13 -7.92
N PRO A 24 -4.33 10.27 -9.10
CA PRO A 24 -3.66 10.77 -10.29
C PRO A 24 -2.98 12.12 -10.01
N PRO A 25 -1.82 12.39 -10.63
CA PRO A 25 -1.17 13.68 -10.54
C PRO A 25 -2.07 14.78 -11.11
N ASP A 26 -2.01 15.97 -10.53
CA ASP A 26 -2.72 17.13 -11.06
C ASP A 26 -2.07 17.57 -12.39
N SER A 27 -2.84 18.26 -13.24
CA SER A 27 -2.38 18.68 -14.57
C SER A 27 -1.12 19.56 -14.50
N TYR A 28 -0.96 20.30 -13.40
CA TYR A 28 0.19 21.16 -13.14
C TYR A 28 1.48 20.36 -12.84
N ASP A 29 1.42 19.31 -12.01
CA ASP A 29 2.58 18.45 -11.73
C ASP A 29 3.11 17.73 -12.98
N THR A 30 2.20 17.40 -13.90
CA THR A 30 2.54 16.74 -15.16
C THR A 30 3.28 17.68 -16.12
N ASP A 31 2.90 18.96 -16.15
CA ASP A 31 3.47 20.00 -17.04
C ASP A 31 4.93 20.33 -16.68
N ILE A 32 5.27 20.29 -15.39
CA ILE A 32 6.63 20.59 -14.90
C ILE A 32 7.55 19.34 -14.98
N GLY A 33 7.06 18.21 -15.49
CA GLY A 33 7.83 16.98 -15.64
C GLY A 33 8.28 16.37 -14.32
N GLN A 34 7.51 16.56 -13.24
CA GLN A 34 7.84 16.01 -11.94
C GLN A 34 7.73 14.48 -11.98
N VAL A 35 8.85 13.80 -11.78
CA VAL A 35 8.89 12.34 -11.66
C VAL A 35 8.22 11.96 -10.33
N LEU A 36 7.26 11.03 -10.39
CA LEU A 36 6.59 10.52 -9.21
C LEU A 36 7.62 9.91 -8.24
N ALA A 37 7.64 10.42 -7.01
CA ALA A 37 8.47 9.89 -5.94
C ALA A 37 7.95 8.55 -5.39
N LEU A 38 6.80 8.06 -5.87
CA LEU A 38 6.10 6.86 -5.42
C LEU A 38 5.82 5.95 -6.62
N LYS A 39 5.93 4.64 -6.42
CA LYS A 39 5.57 3.60 -7.40
C LYS A 39 4.88 2.44 -6.70
N VAL A 40 3.75 1.98 -7.23
CA VAL A 40 3.11 0.73 -6.79
C VAL A 40 3.94 -0.45 -7.29
N LEU A 41 4.24 -1.39 -6.39
CA LEU A 41 4.87 -2.65 -6.76
C LEU A 41 3.78 -3.68 -7.08
N ASP A 42 2.86 -3.87 -6.13
CA ASP A 42 1.79 -4.88 -6.17
C ASP A 42 0.56 -4.38 -5.37
N GLU A 43 -0.51 -5.19 -5.33
CA GLU A 43 -1.78 -4.83 -4.65
C GLU A 43 -1.66 -4.58 -3.13
N THR A 44 -0.53 -4.90 -2.51
CA THR A 44 -0.28 -4.68 -1.07
C THR A 44 0.95 -3.83 -0.81
N SER A 45 1.75 -3.50 -1.84
CA SER A 45 3.09 -2.96 -1.64
C SER A 45 3.40 -1.79 -2.57
N LEU A 46 4.07 -0.78 -2.03
CA LEU A 46 4.56 0.37 -2.79
C LEU A 46 5.98 0.75 -2.37
N VAL A 47 6.71 1.39 -3.28
CA VAL A 47 8.03 1.97 -3.02
C VAL A 47 7.98 3.49 -3.09
N MET A 48 8.56 4.13 -2.09
CA MET A 48 8.82 5.57 -2.04
C MET A 48 10.30 5.81 -2.30
N ASN A 49 10.61 6.48 -3.41
CA ASN A 49 11.95 6.87 -3.83
C ASN A 49 12.43 8.10 -3.05
N SER A 50 12.73 7.89 -1.77
CA SER A 50 13.34 8.87 -0.89
C SER A 50 14.86 8.82 -0.99
N LYS A 51 15.54 9.93 -0.74
CA LYS A 51 17.00 9.97 -0.60
C LYS A 51 17.37 9.88 0.89
N PRO A 52 18.44 9.18 1.28
CA PRO A 52 19.39 8.46 0.42
C PRO A 52 18.86 7.11 -0.11
N GLU A 53 17.91 6.49 0.58
CA GLU A 53 17.43 5.14 0.28
C GLU A 53 15.92 5.11 0.08
N SER A 54 15.50 4.38 -0.96
CA SER A 54 14.09 4.09 -1.20
C SER A 54 13.53 3.20 -0.09
N ARG A 55 12.26 3.41 0.25
CA ARG A 55 11.54 2.61 1.27
C ARG A 55 10.39 1.87 0.66
N VAL A 56 10.27 0.59 0.99
CA VAL A 56 9.11 -0.24 0.64
C VAL A 56 8.14 -0.25 1.81
N PHE A 57 6.86 -0.09 1.52
CA PHE A 57 5.77 -0.14 2.49
C PHE A 57 4.77 -1.22 2.07
N THR A 58 4.25 -1.95 3.06
CA THR A 58 3.25 -3.00 2.88
C THR A 58 2.00 -2.66 3.68
N PHE A 59 0.85 -2.85 3.05
CA PHE A 59 -0.49 -2.54 3.56
C PHE A 59 -1.45 -3.66 3.19
N ASP A 60 -2.66 -3.65 3.75
CA ASP A 60 -3.71 -4.60 3.37
C ASP A 60 -4.10 -4.46 1.89
N LYS A 61 -4.11 -3.22 1.37
CA LYS A 61 -4.33 -2.95 -0.04
C LYS A 61 -3.77 -1.60 -0.48
N VAL A 62 -3.20 -1.58 -1.67
CA VAL A 62 -2.71 -0.41 -2.39
C VAL A 62 -3.47 -0.30 -3.71
N ALA A 63 -4.17 0.81 -3.90
CA ALA A 63 -4.90 1.15 -5.11
C ALA A 63 -4.09 2.18 -5.92
N ASP A 64 -3.73 1.81 -7.15
CA ASP A 64 -3.00 2.66 -8.09
C ASP A 64 -3.89 3.79 -8.65
N VAL A 65 -3.30 4.76 -9.36
CA VAL A 65 -3.98 5.91 -9.98
C VAL A 65 -5.11 5.52 -10.94
N THR A 66 -5.07 4.29 -11.46
CA THR A 66 -6.09 3.72 -12.35
C THR A 66 -7.30 3.13 -11.62
N SER A 67 -7.28 3.07 -10.28
CA SER A 67 -8.34 2.44 -9.49
C SER A 67 -9.62 3.30 -9.47
N THR A 68 -10.77 2.66 -9.65
CA THR A 68 -12.09 3.32 -9.59
C THR A 68 -12.62 3.41 -8.16
N GLN A 69 -13.63 4.27 -7.97
CA GLN A 69 -14.38 4.39 -6.71
C GLN A 69 -15.24 3.16 -6.44
#